data_AF-A0A1T2FFQ6-F1
#
_entry.id   AF-A0A1T2FFQ6-F1
#
_cell.length_a   1.000
_cell.length_b   1.000
_cell.length_c   1.000
_cell.angle_alpha   90.00
_cell.angle_beta   90.00
_cell.angle_gamma   90.00
#
_symmetry.space_group_name_H-M   'P 1'
#
loop_
_entity.id
_entity.type
_entity.pdbx_description
1 polymer ?
#
loop_
_entity_poly.entity_id
_entity_poly.type
_entity_poly.pdbx_seq_one_letter_code
_entity_poly.pdbx_strand_id
1 'polypeptide(L)'
;MVACAPDEEEELQASAQYLHQKMREIRTSGRIISNEHVAVMAALNITHEMLQAQAEKESVADDITPRLRSVREKVEAALNESNQLEL
;
A
#
# COMPACT_ATOMS: atom_id res chain seq x y z
N MET A 1 -24.96 -12.04 3.67
CA MET A 1 -24.57 -12.58 2.35
C MET A 1 -23.81 -11.47 1.66
N VAL A 2 -22.54 -11.69 1.35
CA VAL A 2 -21.72 -10.73 0.60
C VAL A 2 -21.82 -11.14 -0.87
N ALA A 3 -22.16 -10.21 -1.75
CA ALA A 3 -22.14 -10.48 -3.19
C ALA A 3 -20.68 -10.66 -3.61
N CYS A 4 -20.40 -11.76 -4.31
CA CYS A 4 -19.05 -12.13 -4.74
C CYS A 4 -19.16 -12.68 -6.15
N ALA A 5 -18.43 -12.08 -7.09
CA ALA A 5 -18.29 -12.64 -8.42
C ALA A 5 -17.37 -13.88 -8.36
N PRO A 6 -17.51 -14.88 -9.27
CA PRO A 6 -16.74 -16.12 -9.21
C PRO A 6 -15.21 -15.92 -9.24
N ASP A 7 -14.77 -14.83 -9.85
CA ASP A 7 -13.38 -14.39 -9.98
C ASP A 7 -12.85 -13.64 -8.75
N GLU A 8 -13.71 -13.20 -7.85
CA GLU A 8 -13.35 -12.43 -6.64
C GLU A 8 -13.37 -13.30 -5.37
N GLU A 9 -13.74 -14.58 -5.46
CA GLU A 9 -13.94 -15.46 -4.30
C GLU A 9 -12.67 -15.61 -3.46
N GLU A 10 -11.53 -15.82 -4.11
CA GLU A 10 -10.24 -15.99 -3.43
C GLU A 10 -9.82 -14.70 -2.70
N GLU A 11 -9.96 -13.54 -3.34
CA GLU A 11 -9.63 -12.24 -2.76
C GLU A 11 -10.56 -11.89 -1.59
N LEU A 12 -11.85 -12.19 -1.72
CA LEU A 12 -12.82 -11.99 -0.65
C LEU A 12 -12.54 -12.93 0.53
N GLN A 13 -12.16 -14.18 0.26
CA GLN A 13 -11.80 -15.14 1.28
C GLN A 13 -10.52 -14.72 2.02
N ALA A 14 -9.51 -14.24 1.31
CA ALA A 14 -8.31 -13.66 1.91
C ALA A 14 -8.64 -12.45 2.79
N SER A 15 -9.50 -11.55 2.31
CA SER A 15 -9.97 -10.39 3.07
C SER A 15 -10.70 -10.81 4.36
N ALA A 16 -11.56 -11.83 4.29
CA ALA A 16 -12.27 -12.35 5.44
C ALA A 16 -11.32 -12.99 6.47
N GLN A 17 -10.32 -13.75 6.01
CA GLN A 17 -9.30 -14.34 6.87
C GLN A 17 -8.47 -13.26 7.57
N TYR A 18 -8.10 -12.20 6.85
CA TYR A 18 -7.36 -11.07 7.41
C TYR A 18 -8.14 -10.35 8.50
N LEU A 19 -9.41 -10.00 8.22
CA LEU A 19 -10.30 -9.41 9.20
C LEU A 19 -10.44 -10.30 10.43
N HIS A 20 -10.67 -11.60 10.23
CA HIS A 20 -10.80 -12.55 11.33
C HIS A 20 -9.56 -12.58 12.22
N GLN A 21 -8.37 -12.57 11.62
CA GLN A 21 -7.11 -12.56 12.35
C GLN A 21 -6.94 -11.27 13.18
N LYS A 22 -7.20 -10.09 12.61
CA LYS A 22 -7.18 -8.82 13.34
C LYS A 22 -8.18 -8.80 14.50
N MET A 23 -9.39 -9.31 14.28
CA MET A 23 -10.39 -9.45 15.34
C MET A 23 -9.92 -10.38 16.48
N ARG A 24 -9.22 -11.48 16.17
CA ARG A 24 -8.64 -12.38 17.18
C ARG A 24 -7.57 -11.67 18.01
N GLU A 25 -6.65 -10.96 17.37
CA GLU A 25 -5.58 -10.20 18.04
C GLU A 25 -6.15 -9.17 19.03
N ILE A 26 -7.14 -8.39 18.58
CA ILE A 26 -7.81 -7.39 19.40
C ILE A 26 -8.55 -8.04 20.57
N ARG A 27 -9.23 -9.17 20.34
CA ARG A 27 -9.91 -9.91 21.41
C ARG A 27 -8.94 -10.46 22.45
N THR A 28 -7.78 -10.96 22.03
CA THR A 28 -6.75 -11.49 22.95
C THR A 28 -6.11 -10.41 23.83
N SER A 29 -6.20 -9.13 23.46
CA SER A 29 -5.71 -8.02 24.30
C SER A 29 -6.50 -7.81 25.61
N GLY A 30 -7.65 -8.49 25.77
CA GLY A 30 -8.41 -8.55 27.02
C GLY A 30 -9.14 -7.26 27.44
N ARG A 31 -9.02 -6.17 26.67
CA ARG A 31 -9.59 -4.86 27.04
C ARG A 31 -11.01 -4.61 26.52
N ILE A 32 -11.53 -5.44 25.59
CA ILE A 32 -12.77 -5.17 24.84
C ILE A 32 -13.81 -6.26 25.09
N ILE A 33 -15.06 -5.84 25.37
CA ILE A 33 -16.11 -6.67 25.97
C ILE A 33 -17.07 -7.28 24.93
N SER A 34 -17.28 -6.65 23.76
CA SER A 34 -18.26 -7.11 22.76
C SER A 34 -17.64 -7.37 21.39
N ASN A 35 -18.22 -8.32 20.65
CA ASN A 35 -17.81 -8.64 19.27
C ASN A 35 -18.00 -7.46 18.31
N GLU A 36 -19.00 -6.61 18.54
CA GLU A 36 -19.25 -5.40 17.76
C GLU A 36 -18.09 -4.42 17.90
N HIS A 37 -17.62 -4.18 19.14
CA HIS A 37 -16.46 -3.32 19.37
C HIS A 37 -15.18 -3.90 18.75
N VAL A 38 -15.00 -5.23 18.81
CA VAL A 38 -13.87 -5.91 18.15
C VAL A 38 -13.92 -5.71 16.64
N ALA A 39 -15.10 -5.83 16.01
CA ALA A 39 -15.26 -5.63 14.58
C ALA A 39 -14.97 -4.18 14.15
N VAL A 40 -15.48 -3.20 14.90
CA VAL A 40 -15.23 -1.78 14.62
C VAL A 40 -13.75 -1.44 14.76
N MET A 41 -13.09 -1.90 15.84
CA MET A 41 -11.67 -1.66 16.05
C MET A 41 -10.80 -2.36 14.98
N ALA A 42 -11.17 -3.57 14.57
CA ALA A 42 -10.48 -4.26 13.48
C ALA A 42 -10.61 -3.46 12.17
N ALA A 43 -11.82 -3.00 11.83
CA ALA A 43 -12.05 -2.19 10.64
C ALA A 43 -11.25 -0.87 10.66
N LEU A 44 -11.20 -0.18 11.80
CA LEU A 44 -10.42 1.05 11.96
C LEU A 44 -8.91 0.80 11.77
N ASN A 45 -8.38 -0.25 12.38
CA ASN A 45 -6.96 -0.59 12.25
C ASN A 45 -6.59 -0.94 10.80
N ILE A 46 -7.40 -1.77 10.13
CA ILE A 46 -7.18 -2.15 8.74
C ILE A 46 -7.24 -0.92 7.83
N THR A 47 -8.21 -0.03 8.05
CA THR A 47 -8.32 1.22 7.28
C THR A 47 -7.11 2.11 7.50
N HIS A 48 -6.61 2.21 8.74
CA HIS A 48 -5.40 2.96 9.04
C HIS A 48 -4.16 2.41 8.33
N GLU A 49 -3.96 1.09 8.36
CA GLU A 49 -2.87 0.41 7.65
C GLU A 49 -2.92 0.66 6.13
N MET A 50 -4.12 0.59 5.54
CA MET A 50 -4.32 0.86 4.11
C MET A 50 -3.97 2.32 3.76
N LEU A 51 -4.44 3.29 4.54
CA LEU A 51 -4.15 4.71 4.31
C LEU A 51 -2.65 5.02 4.48
N GLN A 52 -1.99 4.37 5.44
CA GLN A 52 -0.55 4.50 5.63
C GLN A 52 0.22 3.94 4.42
N ALA A 53 -0.14 2.74 3.94
CA ALA A 53 0.48 2.15 2.76
C ALA A 53 0.27 3.00 1.50
N GLN A 54 -0.90 3.64 1.36
CA GLN A 54 -1.17 4.56 0.26
C GLN A 54 -0.27 5.81 0.34
N ALA A 55 -0.16 6.42 1.52
CA ALA A 55 0.71 7.58 1.74
C ALA A 55 2.19 7.25 1.51
N GLU A 56 2.65 6.07 1.94
CA GLU A 56 4.02 5.60 1.67
C GLU A 56 4.27 5.43 0.16
N LYS A 57 3.30 4.87 -0.58
CA LYS A 57 3.41 4.73 -2.03
C LYS A 57 3.48 6.07 -2.75
N GLU A 58 2.70 7.07 -2.31
CA GLU A 58 2.76 8.43 -2.85
C GLU A 58 4.12 9.08 -2.55
N SER A 59 4.62 8.96 -1.33
CA SER A 59 5.94 9.46 -0.93
C SER A 59 7.07 8.84 -1.78
N VAL A 60 7.02 7.53 -2.03
CA VAL A 60 7.99 6.85 -2.91
C VAL A 60 7.92 7.38 -4.34
N ALA A 61 6.71 7.65 -4.86
CA ALA A 61 6.55 8.22 -6.19
C ALA A 61 7.14 9.64 -6.29
N ASP A 62 6.94 10.45 -5.25
CA ASP A 62 7.50 11.80 -5.14
C ASP A 62 9.03 11.79 -5.07
N ASP A 63 9.64 10.77 -4.47
CA ASP A 63 11.10 10.61 -4.39
C ASP A 63 11.73 10.07 -5.68
N ILE A 64 11.08 9.11 -6.35
CA ILE A 64 11.63 8.45 -7.55
C ILE A 64 11.59 9.39 -8.76
N THR A 65 10.51 10.16 -8.92
CA THR A 65 10.30 11.05 -10.07
C THR A 65 11.44 12.08 -10.28
N PRO A 66 11.87 12.85 -9.25
CA PRO A 66 12.97 13.80 -9.40
C PRO A 66 14.32 13.11 -9.60
N ARG A 67 14.56 11.95 -8.97
CA ARG A 67 15.78 11.17 -9.20
C ARG A 67 15.87 10.68 -10.64
N LEU A 68 14.77 10.17 -11.19
CA LEU A 68 14.70 9.73 -12.57
C LEU A 68 14.94 10.89 -13.55
N ARG A 69 14.39 12.08 -13.25
CA ARG A 69 14.66 13.30 -14.02
C ARG A 69 16.15 13.65 -14.00
N SER A 70 16.78 13.68 -12.83
CA SER A 70 18.21 13.98 -12.71
C SER A 70 19.09 12.97 -13.46
N VAL A 71 18.73 11.68 -13.44
CA VAL A 71 19.45 10.66 -14.23
C VAL A 71 19.28 10.91 -15.73
N ARG A 72 18.07 11.24 -16.20
CA ARG A 72 17.85 11.58 -17.62
C ARG A 72 18.67 12.79 -18.06
N GLU A 73 18.66 13.87 -17.27
CA GLU A 73 19.44 15.08 -17.57
C GLU A 73 20.94 14.80 -17.66
N LYS A 74 21.48 13.95 -16.77
CA LYS A 74 22.89 13.54 -16.82
C LYS A 74 23.22 12.71 -18.06
N VAL A 75 22.32 11.81 -18.47
CA VAL A 75 22.48 11.00 -19.69
C VAL A 75 22.46 11.91 -20.93
N GLU A 76 21.51 12.84 -21.02
CA GLU A 76 21.44 13.81 -22.13
C GLU A 76 22.69 14.70 -22.20
N ALA A 77 23.19 15.17 -21.06
CA ALA A 77 24.41 15.95 -20.99
C ALA A 77 25.63 15.18 -21.51
N ALA A 78 25.82 13.93 -21.07
CA ALA A 78 26.94 13.09 -21.50
C ALA A 78 26.87 12.73 -23.00
N LEU A 79 25.67 12.49 -23.54
CA LEU A 79 25.47 12.26 -24.97
C LEU A 79 25.79 13.50 -25.80
N ASN A 80 25.36 14.68 -25.35
CA ASN A 80 25.65 15.94 -26.04
C ASN A 80 27.14 16.29 -26.00
N GLU A 81 27.82 16.05 -24.89
CA GLU A 81 29.28 16.26 -24.77
C GLU A 81 30.05 15.34 -25.74
N SER A 82 29.63 14.08 -25.86
CA SER A 82 30.23 13.13 -26.80
C SER A 82 30.07 13.58 -28.26
N ASN A 83 28.88 14.07 -28.64
CA ASN A 83 28.62 14.60 -29.99
C ASN A 83 29.41 15.89 -30.30
N GLN A 84 29.75 16.71 -29.30
CA GLN A 84 30.55 17.93 -29.50
C GLN A 84 32.04 17.63 -29.69
N LEU A 85 32.53 16.49 -29.21
CA LEU A 85 33.92 16.07 -29.37
C LEU A 85 34.20 15.39 -30.72
N GLU A 86 33.15 14.99 -31.46
CA GLU A 86 33.25 14.35 -32.78
C GLU A 86 33.19 15.35 -33.96
N LEU A 87 33.03 16.66 -33.70
CA LEU A 87 33.03 17.77 -34.67
C LEU A 87 34.32 18.61 -34.58
#